data_AF-A0A3R9P4D0-F1
#
_entry.id   AF-A0A3R9P4D0-F1
#
_cell.length_a   1.000
_cell.length_b   1.000
_cell.length_c   1.000
_cell.angle_alpha   90.00
_cell.angle_beta   90.00
_cell.angle_gamma   90.00
#
_symmetry.space_group_name_H-M   'P 1'
#
loop_
_entity.id
_entity.type
_entity.pdbx_description
1 polymer ?
#
loop_
_entity_poly.entity_id
_entity_poly.type
_entity_poly.pdbx_seq_one_letter_code
_entity_poly.pdbx_strand_id
1 'polypeptide(L)' 'MATTTKSTKRPRKASEEAGPVLSHAEQMQAMQQREAGKTVMYRYDAWGHMETRFVRTQNVATWEAKGFIRR' A
#
# COMPACT_ATOMS: atom_id res chain seq x y z
N MET A 1 -38.27 4.32 30.01
CA MET A 1 -37.09 3.40 30.01
C MET A 1 -36.27 3.71 28.76
N ALA A 2 -35.21 4.51 28.88
CA ALA A 2 -34.39 4.96 27.75
C ALA A 2 -33.12 4.09 27.65
N THR A 3 -32.94 3.38 26.55
CA THR A 3 -31.73 2.59 26.29
C THR A 3 -30.74 3.40 25.45
N THR A 4 -29.72 3.94 26.11
CA THR A 4 -28.57 4.61 25.49
C THR A 4 -27.69 3.61 24.75
N THR A 5 -27.60 3.73 23.42
CA THR A 5 -26.63 3.02 22.59
C THR A 5 -25.24 3.63 22.75
N LYS A 6 -24.32 2.89 23.36
CA LYS A 6 -22.91 3.27 23.52
C LYS A 6 -22.23 3.36 22.16
N SER A 7 -21.87 4.58 21.75
CA SER A 7 -21.05 4.87 20.58
C SER A 7 -19.64 4.30 20.79
N THR A 8 -19.34 3.18 20.13
CA THR A 8 -18.02 2.56 20.12
C THR A 8 -17.04 3.46 19.37
N LYS A 9 -16.32 4.30 20.12
CA LYS A 9 -15.17 5.06 19.63
C LYS A 9 -14.18 4.09 19.00
N ARG A 10 -14.06 4.12 17.66
CA ARG A 10 -12.96 3.44 16.95
C ARG A 10 -11.63 3.93 17.52
N PRO A 11 -10.70 3.04 17.89
CA PRO A 11 -9.37 3.45 18.30
C PRO A 11 -8.71 4.20 17.14
N ARG A 12 -8.24 5.43 17.40
CA ARG A 12 -7.47 6.19 16.43
C ARG A 12 -6.18 5.43 16.15
N LYS A 13 -5.83 5.28 14.87
CA LYS A 13 -4.52 4.77 14.45
C LYS A 13 -3.42 5.49 15.23
N ALA A 14 -2.49 4.70 15.78
CA ALA A 14 -1.27 5.23 16.36
C ALA A 14 -0.66 6.24 15.38
N SER A 15 -0.30 7.41 15.92
CA SER A 15 0.38 8.47 15.19
C SER A 15 1.50 7.83 14.37
N GLU A 16 1.47 8.05 13.06
CA GLU A 16 2.55 7.67 12.17
C GLU A 16 3.80 8.34 12.73
N GLU A 17 4.75 7.53 13.19
CA GLU A 17 6.04 7.98 13.70
C GLU A 17 6.66 8.82 12.58
N ALA A 18 6.82 10.12 12.82
CA ALA A 18 7.39 11.03 11.83
C ALA A 18 8.79 10.52 11.52
N GLY A 19 8.92 9.84 10.39
CA GLY A 19 10.19 9.31 9.93
C GLY A 19 11.22 10.44 9.84
N PRO A 20 12.52 10.10 9.85
CA PRO A 20 13.59 11.09 9.83
C PRO A 20 13.35 12.12 8.72
N VAL A 21 13.50 13.40 9.07
CA VAL A 21 13.33 14.52 8.13
C VAL A 21 14.51 14.50 7.15
N LEU A 22 14.38 13.67 6.11
CA LEU A 22 15.35 13.55 5.04
C LEU A 22 15.38 14.85 4.22
N SER A 23 16.57 15.29 3.85
CA SER A 23 16.75 16.37 2.87
C SER A 23 16.12 15.98 1.52
N HIS A 24 15.84 16.96 0.66
CA HIS A 24 15.21 16.69 -0.63
C HIS A 24 15.98 15.66 -1.49
N ALA A 25 17.32 15.73 -1.47
CA ALA A 25 18.18 14.76 -2.17
C ALA A 25 18.06 13.35 -1.57
N GLU A 26 18.04 13.23 -0.25
CA GLU A 26 17.88 11.95 0.44
C GLU A 26 16.47 11.36 0.27
N GLN A 27 15.44 12.21 0.17
CA GLN A 27 14.08 11.77 -0.17
C GLN A 27 14.02 11.20 -1.58
N MET A 28 14.66 11.84 -2.56
CA MET A 28 14.74 11.37 -3.93
C MET A 28 15.52 10.05 -4.04
N GLN A 29 16.65 9.94 -3.32
CA GLN A 29 17.44 8.71 -3.30
C GLN A 29 16.70 7.56 -2.60
N ALA A 30 16.03 7.82 -1.48
CA ALA A 30 15.21 6.83 -0.80
C ALA A 30 14.00 6.43 -1.65
N MET A 31 13.40 7.36 -2.42
CA MET A 31 12.34 7.07 -3.37
C MET A 31 12.84 6.17 -4.49
N GLN A 32 13.98 6.49 -5.11
CA GLN A 32 14.61 5.67 -6.15
C GLN A 32 15.01 4.28 -5.63
N GLN A 33 15.60 4.19 -4.44
CA GLN A 33 15.92 2.90 -3.82
C GLN A 33 14.68 2.09 -3.47
N ARG A 34 13.57 2.74 -3.09
CA ARG A 34 12.29 2.05 -2.91
C ARG A 34 11.78 1.49 -4.22
N GLU A 35 11.97 2.21 -5.32
CA GLU A 35 11.57 1.82 -6.69
C GLU A 35 12.48 0.74 -7.28
N ALA A 36 13.76 0.73 -6.95
CA ALA A 36 14.71 -0.31 -7.29
C ALA A 36 14.24 -1.66 -6.71
N GLY A 37 13.86 -2.60 -7.59
CA GLY A 37 13.35 -3.91 -7.19
C GLY A 37 11.83 -3.99 -6.97
N LYS A 38 11.06 -2.98 -7.42
CA LYS A 38 9.61 -3.16 -7.60
C LYS A 38 9.33 -3.82 -8.95
N THR A 39 8.43 -4.78 -8.93
CA THR A 39 7.81 -5.43 -10.07
C THR A 39 6.47 -4.76 -10.35
N VAL A 40 6.22 -4.43 -11.60
CA VAL A 40 4.89 -3.98 -12.03
C VAL A 40 4.00 -5.20 -12.21
N MET A 41 2.84 -5.17 -11.59
CA MET A 41 1.84 -6.22 -11.70
C MET A 41 0.49 -5.64 -12.10
N TYR A 42 -0.28 -6.42 -12.85
CA TYR A 42 -1.50 -6.01 -13.51
C TYR A 42 -2.66 -6.92 -13.12
N ARG A 43 -3.86 -6.38 -13.00
CA ARG A 43 -5.09 -7.17 -12.86
C ARG A 43 -6.20 -6.51 -13.66
N TYR A 44 -7.04 -7.33 -14.31
CA TYR A 44 -8.26 -6.85 -14.95
C TYR A 44 -9.46 -7.17 -14.06
N ASP A 45 -10.36 -6.19 -13.89
CA ASP A 45 -11.65 -6.43 -13.25
C ASP A 45 -12.66 -7.06 -14.25
N ALA A 46 -13.86 -7.37 -13.77
CA ALA A 46 -14.93 -7.95 -14.58
C ALA A 46 -15.48 -6.98 -15.66
N TRP A 47 -15.13 -5.69 -15.58
CA TRP A 47 -15.50 -4.64 -16.53
C TRP A 47 -14.36 -4.31 -17.52
N GLY A 48 -13.19 -4.93 -17.37
CA GLY A 48 -12.03 -4.72 -18.22
C GLY A 48 -11.10 -3.58 -17.80
N HIS A 49 -11.28 -2.96 -16.63
CA HIS A 49 -10.34 -1.97 -16.12
C HIS A 49 -9.05 -2.61 -15.63
N MET A 50 -7.93 -2.01 -16.02
CA MET A 50 -6.59 -2.47 -15.65
C MET A 50 -6.12 -1.78 -14.36
N GLU A 51 -5.98 -2.55 -13.28
CA GLU A 51 -5.33 -2.11 -12.05
C GLU A 51 -3.82 -2.40 -12.14
N THR A 52 -3.00 -1.36 -11.97
CA THR A 52 -1.53 -1.48 -11.98
C THR A 52 -0.96 -1.27 -10.58
N ARG A 53 -0.08 -2.17 -10.12
CA ARG A 53 0.57 -2.08 -8.82
C ARG A 53 2.09 -2.27 -8.91
N PHE A 54 2.81 -1.46 -8.17
CA PHE A 54 4.26 -1.60 -7.98
C PHE A 54 4.53 -2.41 -6.70
N VAL A 55 4.95 -3.64 -6.88
CA VAL A 55 5.08 -4.64 -5.83
C VAL A 55 6.55 -4.96 -5.61
N ARG A 56 7.06 -4.86 -4.37
CA ARG A 56 8.43 -5.34 -4.08
C ARG A 56 8.55 -6.83 -4.41
N THR A 57 9.70 -7.27 -4.92
CA THR A 57 9.95 -8.66 -5.34
C THR A 57 9.48 -9.72 -4.32
N GLN A 58 9.73 -9.50 -3.02
CA GLN A 58 9.30 -10.40 -1.94
C GLN A 58 7.79 -10.62 -1.83
N ASN A 59 6.97 -9.68 -2.32
CA ASN A 59 5.52 -9.73 -2.23
C ASN A 59 4.86 -10.22 -3.52
N VAL A 60 5.62 -10.48 -4.59
CA VAL A 60 5.07 -10.87 -5.90
C VAL A 60 4.16 -12.09 -5.77
N ALA A 61 4.60 -13.16 -5.10
CA ALA A 61 3.79 -14.37 -4.88
C ALA A 61 2.44 -14.08 -4.17
N THR A 62 2.43 -13.14 -3.22
CA THR A 62 1.20 -12.72 -2.53
C THR A 62 0.23 -12.00 -3.47
N TRP A 63 0.75 -11.24 -4.44
CA TRP A 63 -0.07 -10.53 -5.41
C TRP A 63 -0.51 -11.45 -6.57
N GLU A 64 0.32 -12.42 -6.94
CA GLU A 64 -0.07 -13.50 -7.87
C GLU A 64 -1.25 -14.31 -7.33
N ALA A 65 -1.22 -14.68 -6.04
CA ALA A 65 -2.34 -15.33 -5.38
C ALA A 65 -3.64 -14.48 -5.35
N LYS A 66 -3.53 -13.15 -5.46
CA LYS A 66 -4.68 -12.23 -5.57
C LYS A 66 -5.18 -12.06 -7.01
N GLY A 67 -4.58 -12.74 -7.97
CA GLY A 67 -4.92 -12.67 -9.39
C GLY A 67 -4.26 -11.50 -10.12
N PHE A 68 -3.19 -10.92 -9.57
CA PHE A 68 -2.34 -10.01 -10.33
C PHE A 68 -1.30 -10.80 -11.12
N ILE A 69 -0.99 -10.34 -12.32
CA ILE A 69 -0.09 -11.00 -13.25
C ILE A 69 1.11 -10.08 -13.50
N ARG A 70 2.31 -10.65 -13.57
CA ARG A 70 3.52 -9.93 -13.96
C ARG A 70 3.58 -9.81 -15.47
N ARG A 71 4.12 -8.70 -15.98
CA ARG A 71 4.49 -8.56 -17.39
C ARG A 71 5.99 -8.42 -17.55
#